data_AF-K1Y2Z1-F1
#
_entry.id   AF-K1Y2Z1-F1
#
_cell.length_a   1.000
_cell.length_b   1.000
_cell.length_c   1.000
_cell.angle_alpha   90.00
_cell.angle_beta   90.00
_cell.angle_gamma   90.00
#
_symmetry.space_group_name_H-M   'P 1'
#
loop_
_entity.id
_entity.type
_entity.pdbx_description
1 polymer ?
#
loop_
_entity_poly.entity_id
_entity_poly.type
_entity_poly.pdbx_seq_one_letter_code
_entity_poly.pdbx_strand_id
1 'polypeptide(L)'
;MSDNGKFEDAIRQKLYDSLLLKGTPELEAFKVMAFLEESNIVEYGEVLKTIVNPNIKIVIENLAKASANHFKAAIRQITALGGTYAPALMTQEQYRAVIAIGFEQGKRYMSKNNGSTANSGNKLGGNGQKKGSVNSQGNCNSSSNGTASGSQNKQGNVGKGYRGGK
;
A
#
# COMPACT_ATOMS: atom_id res chain seq x y z
N MET A 1 -5.36 -19.03 -13.99
CA MET A 1 -5.57 -17.60 -13.66
C MET A 1 -6.93 -17.23 -14.19
N SER A 2 -7.75 -16.49 -13.47
CA SER A 2 -9.03 -16.01 -14.02
C SER A 2 -8.76 -15.06 -15.18
N ASP A 3 -9.68 -15.00 -16.15
CA ASP A 3 -9.60 -14.00 -17.22
C ASP A 3 -9.62 -12.60 -16.61
N ASN A 4 -8.88 -11.67 -17.21
CA ASN A 4 -8.83 -10.27 -16.74
C ASN A 4 -10.25 -9.67 -16.73
N GLY A 5 -10.59 -8.95 -15.66
CA GLY A 5 -11.91 -8.32 -15.53
C GLY A 5 -13.07 -9.26 -15.22
N LYS A 6 -12.79 -10.53 -14.86
CA LYS A 6 -13.82 -11.46 -14.37
C LYS A 6 -13.84 -11.53 -12.85
N PHE A 7 -15.02 -11.30 -12.29
CA PHE A 7 -15.32 -11.38 -10.86
C PHE A 7 -16.40 -12.45 -10.63
N GLU A 8 -16.18 -13.32 -9.65
CA GLU A 8 -17.15 -14.33 -9.24
C GLU A 8 -18.43 -13.70 -8.67
N ASP A 9 -18.26 -12.56 -8.01
CA ASP A 9 -19.37 -11.79 -7.46
C ASP A 9 -20.08 -10.99 -8.55
N ALA A 10 -21.35 -11.32 -8.75
CA ALA A 10 -22.16 -10.74 -9.82
C ALA A 10 -22.38 -9.22 -9.65
N ILE A 11 -22.33 -8.68 -8.43
CA ILE A 11 -22.45 -7.25 -8.19
C ILE A 11 -21.16 -6.55 -8.63
N ARG A 12 -19.99 -7.10 -8.25
CA ARG A 12 -18.69 -6.60 -8.69
C ARG A 12 -18.49 -6.70 -10.20
N GLN A 13 -18.93 -7.79 -10.83
CA GLN A 13 -18.87 -7.92 -12.28
C GLN A 13 -19.67 -6.81 -12.97
N LYS A 14 -20.91 -6.57 -12.54
CA LYS A 14 -21.76 -5.51 -13.10
C LYS A 14 -21.16 -4.13 -12.90
N LEU A 15 -20.57 -3.87 -11.73
CA LEU A 15 -19.89 -2.61 -11.45
C LEU A 15 -18.69 -2.42 -12.37
N TYR A 16 -17.84 -3.44 -12.53
CA TYR A 16 -16.70 -3.41 -13.43
C TYR A 16 -17.12 -3.09 -14.87
N ASP A 17 -18.10 -3.84 -15.41
CA ASP A 17 -18.58 -3.65 -16.79
C ASP A 17 -19.13 -2.22 -17.00
N SER A 18 -19.84 -1.69 -16.01
CA SER A 18 -20.39 -0.33 -16.05
C SER A 18 -19.30 0.75 -16.02
N LEU A 19 -18.30 0.60 -15.14
CA LEU A 19 -17.21 1.57 -15.01
C LEU A 19 -16.28 1.55 -16.24
N LEU A 20 -16.07 0.37 -16.83
CA LEU A 20 -15.26 0.23 -18.04
C LEU A 20 -15.87 1.00 -19.22
N LEU A 21 -17.19 0.92 -19.40
CA LEU A 21 -17.89 1.67 -20.44
C LEU A 21 -17.76 3.19 -20.24
N LYS A 22 -17.92 3.65 -18.99
CA LYS A 22 -17.84 5.08 -18.63
C LYS A 22 -16.42 5.65 -18.82
N GLY A 23 -15.39 4.86 -18.55
CA GLY A 23 -14.00 5.28 -18.58
C GLY A 23 -13.35 5.32 -19.97
N THR A 24 -14.11 5.41 -21.06
CA THR A 24 -13.53 5.40 -22.41
C THR A 24 -12.81 6.71 -22.75
N PRO A 25 -13.40 7.91 -22.54
CA PRO A 25 -12.66 9.16 -22.62
C PRO A 25 -11.67 9.31 -21.46
N GLU A 26 -10.48 9.85 -21.71
CA GLU A 26 -9.42 10.00 -20.69
C GLU A 26 -9.92 10.75 -19.44
N LEU A 27 -10.61 11.88 -19.63
CA LEU A 27 -11.17 12.65 -18.52
C LEU A 27 -12.16 11.83 -17.68
N GLU A 28 -13.03 11.05 -18.35
CA GLU A 28 -14.01 10.22 -17.67
C GLU A 28 -13.35 9.00 -17.00
N ALA A 29 -12.25 8.48 -17.55
CA ALA A 29 -11.44 7.45 -16.91
C ALA A 29 -10.88 7.95 -15.56
N PHE A 30 -10.35 9.17 -15.51
CA PHE A 30 -9.87 9.75 -14.26
C PHE A 30 -11.01 10.07 -13.28
N LYS A 31 -12.20 10.47 -13.75
CA LYS A 31 -13.38 10.62 -12.88
C LYS A 31 -13.85 9.27 -12.32
N VAL A 32 -13.81 8.20 -13.12
CA VAL A 32 -14.10 6.84 -12.66
C VAL A 32 -13.08 6.39 -11.61
N MET A 33 -11.79 6.66 -11.82
CA MET A 33 -10.74 6.41 -10.83
C MET A 33 -10.97 7.20 -9.54
N ALA A 34 -11.28 8.49 -9.63
CA ALA A 34 -11.59 9.33 -8.48
C ALA A 34 -12.79 8.79 -7.70
N PHE A 35 -13.86 8.39 -8.38
CA PHE A 35 -15.03 7.78 -7.74
C PHE A 35 -14.70 6.47 -7.02
N LEU A 36 -13.90 5.61 -7.65
CA LEU A 36 -13.50 4.34 -7.03
C LEU A 36 -12.68 4.57 -5.76
N GLU A 37 -11.71 5.49 -5.81
CA GLU A 37 -10.89 5.80 -4.63
C GLU A 37 -11.67 6.57 -3.56
N GLU A 38 -12.66 7.38 -3.93
CA GLU A 38 -13.61 7.98 -2.99
C GLU A 38 -14.38 6.89 -2.23
N SER A 39 -14.93 5.90 -2.94
CA SER A 39 -15.62 4.74 -2.33
C SER A 39 -14.70 3.99 -1.38
N ASN A 40 -13.46 3.70 -1.81
CA ASN A 40 -12.47 3.02 -0.98
C ASN A 40 -12.18 3.79 0.32
N ILE A 41 -11.98 5.11 0.24
CA ILE A 41 -11.69 5.93 1.43
C ILE A 41 -12.86 5.90 2.42
N VAL A 42 -14.10 6.02 1.92
CA VAL A 42 -15.31 5.94 2.76
C VAL A 42 -15.41 4.56 3.41
N GLU A 43 -15.31 3.49 2.63
CA GLU A 43 -15.41 2.10 3.12
C GLU A 43 -14.32 1.75 4.13
N TYR A 44 -13.06 2.11 3.86
CA TYR A 44 -11.98 1.89 4.82
C TYR A 44 -12.17 2.70 6.11
N GLY A 45 -12.71 3.91 6.02
CA GLY A 45 -13.09 4.72 7.17
C GLY A 45 -14.13 4.02 8.06
N GLU A 46 -15.15 3.40 7.47
CA GLU A 46 -16.16 2.63 8.21
C GLU A 46 -15.59 1.34 8.79
N VAL A 47 -14.83 0.58 8.00
CA VAL A 47 -14.22 -0.69 8.42
C VAL A 47 -13.22 -0.48 9.57
N LEU A 48 -12.46 0.61 9.59
CA LEU A 48 -11.51 0.92 10.66
C LEU A 48 -12.18 1.16 12.02
N LYS A 49 -13.48 1.47 12.07
CA LYS A 49 -14.22 1.66 13.33
C LYS A 49 -14.45 0.34 14.08
N THR A 50 -14.45 -0.80 13.38
CA THR A 50 -14.83 -2.10 13.94
C THR A 50 -13.65 -3.08 14.08
N ILE A 51 -12.52 -2.83 13.41
CA ILE A 51 -11.35 -3.70 13.49
C ILE A 51 -10.66 -3.59 14.86
N VAL A 52 -10.60 -4.72 15.55
CA VAL A 52 -9.86 -4.86 16.82
C VAL A 52 -8.46 -5.45 16.65
N ASN A 53 -8.21 -6.20 15.56
CA ASN A 53 -6.91 -6.83 15.32
C ASN A 53 -5.89 -5.77 14.84
N PRO A 54 -4.82 -5.49 15.61
CA PRO A 54 -3.88 -4.41 15.28
C PRO A 54 -3.13 -4.66 13.97
N ASN A 55 -2.91 -5.92 13.58
CA ASN A 55 -2.22 -6.24 12.34
C ASN A 55 -3.10 -5.92 11.12
N ILE A 56 -4.40 -6.26 11.20
CA ILE A 56 -5.36 -5.94 10.15
C ILE A 56 -5.58 -4.42 10.08
N LYS A 57 -5.65 -3.75 11.23
CA LYS A 57 -5.80 -2.30 11.30
C LYS A 57 -4.69 -1.57 10.53
N ILE A 58 -3.42 -1.98 10.70
CA ILE A 58 -2.29 -1.37 9.97
C ILE A 58 -2.43 -1.56 8.44
N VAL A 59 -2.92 -2.72 7.99
CA VAL A 59 -3.16 -2.97 6.56
C VAL A 59 -4.22 -2.00 6.03
N ILE A 60 -5.38 -1.91 6.69
CA ILE A 60 -6.46 -1.03 6.24
C ILE A 60 -6.07 0.45 6.33
N GLU A 61 -5.33 0.87 7.36
CA GLU A 61 -4.79 2.24 7.44
C GLU A 61 -3.87 2.57 6.25
N ASN A 62 -3.06 1.61 5.81
CA ASN A 62 -2.20 1.79 4.64
C ASN A 62 -2.99 1.82 3.33
N LEU A 63 -4.03 1.00 3.20
CA LEU A 63 -4.94 1.05 2.05
C LEU A 63 -5.66 2.39 1.97
N ALA A 64 -6.18 2.89 3.09
CA ALA A 64 -6.84 4.20 3.16
C ALA A 64 -5.92 5.35 2.72
N LYS A 65 -4.65 5.32 3.14
CA LYS A 65 -3.63 6.29 2.70
C LYS A 65 -3.30 6.19 1.22
N ALA A 66 -3.16 4.97 0.71
CA ALA A 66 -2.92 4.74 -0.70
C ALA A 66 -4.09 5.26 -1.54
N SER A 67 -5.33 4.94 -1.18
CA SER A 67 -6.53 5.45 -1.84
C SER A 67 -6.64 6.96 -1.78
N ALA A 68 -6.34 7.60 -0.63
CA ALA A 68 -6.29 9.05 -0.54
C ALA A 68 -5.25 9.67 -1.50
N ASN A 69 -4.09 9.04 -1.64
CA ASN A 69 -3.07 9.49 -2.59
C ASN A 69 -3.50 9.30 -4.05
N HIS A 70 -4.06 8.14 -4.39
CA HIS A 70 -4.58 7.88 -5.73
C HIS A 70 -5.72 8.82 -6.10
N PHE A 71 -6.64 9.07 -5.16
CA PHE A 71 -7.69 10.07 -5.30
C PHE A 71 -7.10 11.45 -5.63
N LYS A 72 -6.14 11.92 -4.84
CA LYS A 72 -5.44 13.19 -5.12
C LYS A 72 -4.77 13.20 -6.49
N ALA A 73 -4.15 12.10 -6.90
CA ALA A 73 -3.53 11.98 -8.23
C ALA A 73 -4.58 12.06 -9.35
N ALA A 74 -5.72 11.39 -9.20
CA ALA A 74 -6.84 11.45 -10.14
C ALA A 74 -7.39 12.87 -10.24
N ILE A 75 -7.61 13.57 -9.12
CA ILE A 75 -8.07 14.97 -9.11
C ILE A 75 -7.08 15.88 -9.84
N ARG A 76 -5.76 15.72 -9.60
CA ARG A 76 -4.74 16.50 -10.31
C ARG A 76 -4.81 16.30 -11.82
N GLN A 77 -5.05 15.08 -12.28
CA GLN A 77 -5.16 14.78 -13.70
C GLN A 77 -6.48 15.27 -14.31
N ILE A 78 -7.60 15.17 -13.58
CA ILE A 78 -8.88 15.77 -13.97
C ILE A 78 -8.70 17.27 -14.20
N THR A 79 -8.05 17.97 -13.28
CA THR A 79 -7.76 19.41 -13.42
C THR A 79 -6.83 19.70 -14.58
N ALA A 80 -5.79 18.89 -14.80
CA ALA A 80 -4.88 19.05 -15.93
C ALA A 80 -5.58 18.91 -17.29
N LEU A 81 -6.63 18.10 -17.36
CA LEU A 81 -7.49 17.92 -18.54
C LEU A 81 -8.61 18.98 -18.63
N GLY A 82 -8.61 20.00 -17.76
CA GLY A 82 -9.63 21.06 -17.75
C GLY A 82 -10.97 20.65 -17.14
N GLY A 83 -11.03 19.49 -16.48
CA GLY A 83 -12.22 18.99 -15.81
C GLY A 83 -12.32 19.37 -14.34
N THR A 84 -13.46 19.05 -13.74
CA THR A 84 -13.72 19.16 -12.31
C THR A 84 -14.32 17.87 -11.77
N TYR A 85 -14.19 17.66 -10.46
CA TYR A 85 -14.77 16.54 -9.74
C TYR A 85 -15.53 17.08 -8.52
N ALA A 86 -16.77 16.64 -8.36
CA ALA A 86 -17.57 16.87 -7.17
C ALA A 86 -17.69 15.53 -6.40
N PRO A 87 -17.50 15.51 -5.07
CA PRO A 87 -17.62 14.28 -4.30
C PRO A 87 -19.02 13.70 -4.41
N ALA A 88 -19.10 12.39 -4.64
CA ALA A 88 -20.36 11.67 -4.80
C ALA A 88 -20.79 10.93 -3.51
N LEU A 89 -19.83 10.61 -2.64
CA LEU A 89 -20.02 9.79 -1.43
C LEU A 89 -19.58 10.54 -0.17
N MET A 90 -18.56 11.38 -0.26
CA MET A 90 -18.09 12.24 0.81
C MET A 90 -18.89 13.54 0.88
N THR A 91 -18.96 14.15 2.07
CA THR A 91 -19.38 15.56 2.16
C THR A 91 -18.31 16.47 1.55
N GLN A 92 -18.71 17.70 1.21
CA GLN A 92 -17.77 18.68 0.68
C GLN A 92 -16.62 18.98 1.66
N GLU A 93 -16.90 18.96 2.96
CA GLU A 93 -15.92 19.15 4.03
C GLU A 93 -14.92 18.00 4.09
N GLN A 94 -15.40 16.76 3.99
CA GLN A 94 -14.54 15.57 3.96
C GLN A 94 -13.64 15.57 2.72
N TYR A 95 -14.20 15.88 1.55
CA TYR A 95 -13.44 16.05 0.32
C TYR A 95 -12.32 17.09 0.51
N ARG A 96 -12.66 18.27 1.02
CA ARG A 96 -11.67 19.32 1.29
C ARG A 96 -10.59 18.88 2.27
N ALA A 97 -10.94 18.12 3.30
CA ALA A 97 -9.98 17.59 4.26
C ALA A 97 -8.99 16.62 3.60
N VAL A 98 -9.47 15.70 2.76
CA VAL A 98 -8.61 14.75 2.02
C VAL A 98 -7.65 15.47 1.07
N ILE A 99 -8.14 16.49 0.36
CA ILE A 99 -7.35 17.26 -0.61
C ILE A 99 -6.32 18.17 0.07
N ALA A 100 -6.65 18.73 1.24
CA ALA A 100 -5.75 19.61 1.99
C ALA A 100 -4.52 18.87 2.56
N ILE A 101 -4.64 17.56 2.79
CA ILE A 101 -3.53 16.74 3.30
C ILE A 101 -2.59 16.37 2.14
N GLY A 102 -1.29 16.60 2.33
CA GLY A 102 -0.25 16.20 1.39
C GLY A 102 -0.22 14.70 1.09
N PHE A 103 0.62 14.27 0.15
CA PHE A 103 0.78 12.83 -0.12
C PHE A 103 1.37 12.13 1.10
N GLU A 104 0.71 11.08 1.56
CA GLU A 104 1.10 10.36 2.77
C GLU A 104 1.94 9.13 2.47
N GLN A 105 2.82 8.78 3.40
CA GLN A 105 3.55 7.52 3.37
C GLN A 105 2.83 6.47 4.23
N GLY A 106 2.87 5.22 3.77
CA GLY A 106 2.36 4.07 4.53
C GLY A 106 3.14 3.85 5.82
N LYS A 107 2.46 3.40 6.87
CA LYS A 107 3.09 2.91 8.09
C LYS A 107 3.74 1.56 7.80
N ARG A 108 5.03 1.42 8.11
CA ARG A 108 5.68 0.11 8.10
C ARG A 108 5.22 -0.66 9.34
N TYR A 109 5.04 -1.97 9.21
CA TYR A 109 4.81 -2.82 10.38
C TYR A 109 5.93 -2.61 11.40
N MET A 110 5.59 -2.53 12.69
CA MET A 110 6.58 -2.30 13.75
C MET A 110 7.62 -3.42 13.73
N SER A 111 8.81 -3.11 13.24
CA SER A 111 9.99 -3.94 13.47
C SER A 111 10.31 -3.87 14.97
N LYS A 112 10.63 -5.02 15.59
CA LYS A 112 11.08 -5.07 16.99
C LYS A 112 12.12 -3.97 17.26
N ASN A 113 11.97 -3.30 18.41
CA ASN A 113 12.79 -2.15 18.83
C ASN A 113 12.82 -0.99 17.81
N ASN A 114 11.67 -0.64 17.24
CA ASN A 114 11.52 0.55 16.38
C ASN A 114 12.42 0.53 15.12
N GLY A 115 12.70 -0.67 14.58
CA GLY A 115 13.65 -0.83 13.46
C GLY A 115 15.11 -0.59 13.83
N SER A 116 15.40 -0.48 15.13
CA SER A 116 16.75 -0.35 15.68
C SER A 116 17.40 -1.70 15.94
N THR A 117 16.71 -2.83 15.73
CA THR A 117 17.32 -4.16 15.86
C THR A 117 16.98 -5.10 14.70
N ALA A 118 17.94 -5.95 14.32
CA ALA A 118 17.71 -7.05 13.41
C ALA A 118 16.70 -8.06 14.01
N ASN A 119 16.20 -8.99 13.19
CA ASN A 119 15.26 -10.03 13.65
C ASN A 119 15.85 -10.95 14.74
N SER A 120 17.18 -10.92 14.91
CA SER A 120 17.94 -11.57 15.98
C SER A 120 18.02 -10.76 17.30
N GLY A 121 17.45 -9.55 17.36
CA GLY A 121 17.46 -8.70 18.55
C GLY A 121 18.69 -7.79 18.70
N ASN A 122 19.67 -7.88 17.81
CA ASN A 122 20.88 -7.05 17.83
C ASN A 122 20.65 -5.65 17.26
N LYS A 123 21.25 -4.60 17.84
CA LYS A 123 21.12 -3.21 17.38
C LYS A 123 21.64 -3.01 15.95
N LEU A 124 20.78 -2.55 15.04
CA LEU A 124 21.11 -2.08 13.71
C LEU A 124 21.91 -0.77 13.84
N GLY A 125 23.17 -0.77 13.38
CA GLY A 125 24.02 0.42 13.37
C GLY A 125 24.86 0.66 14.64
N GLY A 126 24.91 -0.27 15.58
CA GLY A 126 25.91 -0.25 16.67
C GLY A 126 27.22 -0.86 16.20
N ASN A 127 28.34 -0.13 16.36
CA ASN A 127 29.73 -0.52 16.06
C ASN A 127 29.91 -1.50 14.88
N GLY A 128 29.91 -0.97 13.66
CA GLY A 128 30.51 -1.61 12.49
C GLY A 128 29.65 -2.60 11.70
N GLN A 129 28.40 -2.88 12.10
CA GLN A 129 27.52 -3.77 11.35
C GLN A 129 26.80 -3.03 10.20
N LYS A 130 27.16 -3.35 8.96
CA LYS A 130 26.59 -2.76 7.74
C LYS A 130 25.09 -3.10 7.62
N LYS A 131 24.25 -2.08 7.40
CA LYS A 131 22.87 -2.30 6.93
C LYS A 131 22.93 -3.07 5.62
N GLY A 132 21.99 -4.00 5.40
CA GLY A 132 21.88 -4.66 4.11
C GLY A 132 21.64 -3.63 3.01
N SER A 133 22.34 -3.74 1.88
CA SER A 133 22.28 -2.79 0.78
C SER A 133 22.23 -3.51 -0.56
N VAL A 134 21.60 -2.86 -1.54
CA VAL A 134 21.53 -3.30 -2.94
C VAL A 134 22.11 -2.21 -3.84
N ASN A 135 22.81 -2.60 -4.89
CA ASN A 135 23.29 -1.65 -5.90
C ASN A 135 22.18 -1.28 -6.90
N SER A 136 22.47 -0.36 -7.83
CA SER A 136 21.51 0.09 -8.86
C SER A 136 21.09 -1.01 -9.83
N GLN A 137 21.77 -2.16 -9.84
CA GLN A 137 21.45 -3.34 -10.61
C GLN A 137 20.64 -4.39 -9.83
N GLY A 138 20.26 -4.10 -8.58
CA GLY A 138 19.47 -5.01 -7.73
C GLY A 138 20.28 -6.10 -7.03
N ASN A 139 21.61 -6.09 -7.13
CA ASN A 139 22.47 -7.07 -6.47
C ASN A 139 22.69 -6.69 -5.00
N CYS A 140 22.49 -7.65 -4.10
CA CYS A 140 22.79 -7.51 -2.68
C CYS A 140 24.30 -7.41 -2.48
N ASN A 141 24.79 -6.26 -2.01
CA ASN A 141 26.22 -6.03 -1.75
C ASN A 141 26.56 -5.97 -0.25
N SER A 142 25.55 -5.97 0.63
CA SER A 142 25.71 -6.12 2.08
C SER A 142 24.50 -6.86 2.66
N SER A 143 24.68 -7.69 3.69
CA SER A 143 23.56 -8.27 4.46
C SER A 143 23.77 -8.02 5.96
N SER A 144 22.67 -7.84 6.70
CA SER A 144 22.72 -7.51 8.13
C SER A 144 23.06 -8.71 9.04
N ASN A 145 23.01 -9.95 8.52
CA ASN A 145 23.32 -11.18 9.26
C ASN A 145 24.10 -12.19 8.38
N GLY A 146 25.10 -11.74 7.62
CA GLY A 146 25.92 -12.62 6.79
C GLY A 146 26.70 -11.90 5.69
N THR A 147 27.59 -12.62 5.02
CA THR A 147 28.22 -12.14 3.78
C THR A 147 27.16 -12.01 2.69
N ALA A 148 27.14 -10.86 2.00
CA ALA A 148 26.36 -10.65 0.77
C ALA A 148 26.60 -11.78 -0.26
N SER A 149 25.67 -11.95 -1.21
CA SER A 149 25.55 -13.13 -2.09
C SER A 149 26.86 -13.86 -2.41
N GLY A 150 27.05 -14.99 -1.72
CA GLY A 150 27.69 -16.25 -2.15
C GLY A 150 29.02 -16.21 -2.91
N SER A 151 30.14 -16.31 -2.19
CA SER A 151 31.34 -17.02 -2.69
C SER A 151 31.49 -18.43 -2.07
N GLN A 152 30.62 -18.80 -1.13
CA GLN A 152 30.69 -20.09 -0.43
C GLN A 152 29.77 -21.12 -1.08
N ASN A 153 30.36 -22.14 -1.72
CA ASN A 153 29.68 -23.28 -2.31
C ASN A 153 29.29 -24.31 -1.21
N LYS A 154 28.27 -24.00 -0.41
CA LYS A 154 27.72 -24.93 0.60
C LYS A 154 26.20 -24.94 0.57
N GLN A 155 25.62 -26.13 0.75
CA GLN A 155 24.17 -26.33 0.85
C GLN A 155 23.62 -25.60 2.09
N GLY A 156 22.56 -24.80 1.91
CA GLY A 156 21.92 -24.07 3.00
C GLY A 156 21.19 -25.00 3.96
N ASN A 157 21.29 -24.73 5.26
CA ASN A 157 20.55 -25.47 6.29
C ASN A 157 19.18 -24.83 6.58
N VAL A 158 18.20 -25.67 6.87
CA VAL A 158 16.83 -25.25 7.18
C VAL A 158 16.82 -24.43 8.48
N GLY A 159 16.28 -23.21 8.43
CA GLY A 159 16.17 -22.33 9.58
C GLY A 159 15.29 -22.93 10.68
N LYS A 160 15.68 -22.77 11.95
CA LYS A 160 14.87 -23.23 13.09
C LYS A 160 13.52 -22.49 13.10
N GLY A 161 12.44 -23.26 13.03
CA GLY A 161 11.06 -22.77 12.97
C GLY A 161 10.67 -21.86 14.13
N TYR A 162 9.61 -21.07 13.89
CA TYR A 162 9.03 -20.09 14.81
C TYR A 162 8.71 -20.73 16.17
N ARG A 163 9.32 -20.24 17.26
CA ARG A 163 8.90 -20.56 18.63
C ARG A 163 7.97 -19.46 19.11
N GLY A 164 6.67 -19.77 19.19
CA GLY A 164 5.63 -18.86 19.67
C GLY A 164 5.96 -18.28 21.04
N GLY A 165 5.76 -16.97 21.18
CA GLY A 165 5.83 -16.27 22.47
C GLY A 165 4.49 -16.34 23.19
N LYS A 166 4.54 -16.60 24.50
CA LYS A 166 3.44 -16.47 25.45
C LYS A 166 2.98 -15.02 25.56
#